data_AF-A0A7Z0RWT7-F1
#
_entry.id   AF-A0A7Z0RWT7-F1
#
_cell.length_a   1.000
_cell.length_b   1.000
_cell.length_c   1.000
_cell.angle_alpha   90.00
_cell.angle_beta   90.00
_cell.angle_gamma   90.00
#
_symmetry.space_group_name_H-M   'P 1'
#
loop_
_entity.id
_entity.type
_entity.pdbx_description
1 polymer ?
#
loop_
_entity_poly.entity_id
_entity_poly.type
_entity_poly.pdbx_seq_one_letter_code
_entity_poly.pdbx_strand_id
1 'polypeptide(L)'
;MIRYHLKELIADKEFAERRRITIGEIAKETGINRMTLSKIINHPGHSTVTDNLDKLCYYFDCEIEQLVTHIKEVKAPDDAAIPKD
;
A
#
# COMPACT_ATOMS: atom_id res chain seq x y z
N MET A 1 12.33 2.99 -0.34
CA MET A 1 10.92 3.39 -0.12
C MET A 1 10.12 2.35 0.68
N ILE A 2 8.95 2.71 1.21
CA ILE A 2 7.95 1.75 1.72
C ILE A 2 7.07 1.26 0.56
N ARG A 3 6.92 -0.06 0.42
CA ARG A 3 5.90 -0.72 -0.39
C ARG A 3 4.70 -1.04 0.48
N TYR A 4 3.50 -0.74 -0.02
CA TYR A 4 2.24 -1.13 0.59
C TYR A 4 1.67 -2.36 -0.11
N HIS A 5 1.18 -3.32 0.67
CA HIS A 5 0.52 -4.54 0.18
C HIS A 5 -1.00 -4.43 0.26
N LEU A 6 -1.54 -3.20 0.31
CA LEU A 6 -2.97 -2.97 0.53
C LEU A 6 -3.87 -3.62 -0.54
N LYS A 7 -3.41 -3.76 -1.80
CA LYS A 7 -4.16 -4.49 -2.83
C LYS A 7 -4.26 -5.99 -2.52
N GLU A 8 -3.21 -6.57 -1.96
CA GLU A 8 -3.13 -7.98 -1.60
C GLU A 8 -4.08 -8.26 -0.43
N LEU A 9 -4.03 -7.44 0.62
CA LEU A 9 -4.95 -7.53 1.76
C LEU A 9 -6.42 -7.36 1.38
N ILE A 10 -6.73 -6.47 0.41
CA ILE A 10 -8.09 -6.33 -0.12
C ILE A 10 -8.53 -7.63 -0.79
N ALA A 11 -7.70 -8.21 -1.66
CA ALA A 11 -8.03 -9.44 -2.38
C ALA A 11 -8.24 -10.62 -1.42
N ASP A 12 -7.40 -10.76 -0.39
CA ASP A 12 -7.52 -11.81 0.62
C ASP A 12 -8.84 -11.70 1.39
N LYS A 13 -9.20 -10.47 1.81
CA LYS A 13 -10.45 -10.20 2.51
C LYS A 13 -11.67 -10.41 1.60
N GLU A 14 -11.60 -10.00 0.33
CA GLU A 14 -12.66 -10.26 -0.67
C GLU A 14 -12.89 -11.77 -0.87
N PHE A 15 -11.81 -12.55 -0.94
CA PHE A 15 -11.87 -14.00 -1.07
C PHE A 15 -12.49 -14.64 0.18
N ALA A 16 -12.03 -14.25 1.38
CA ALA A 16 -12.54 -14.76 2.65
C ALA A 16 -14.02 -14.46 2.86
N GLU A 17 -14.46 -13.24 2.52
CA GLU A 17 -15.84 -12.77 2.71
C GLU A 17 -16.77 -13.07 1.53
N ARG A 18 -16.23 -13.60 0.42
CA ARG A 18 -16.96 -13.91 -0.83
C ARG A 18 -17.75 -12.72 -1.37
N ARG A 19 -17.20 -11.51 -1.24
CA ARG A 19 -17.81 -10.28 -1.72
C ARG A 19 -16.73 -9.28 -2.13
N ARG A 20 -17.12 -8.31 -2.95
CA ARG A 20 -16.25 -7.18 -3.31
C ARG A 20 -16.12 -6.22 -2.14
N ILE A 21 -14.91 -5.72 -1.92
CA ILE A 21 -14.57 -4.69 -0.93
C ILE A 21 -14.10 -3.46 -1.70
N THR A 22 -14.78 -2.34 -1.47
CA THR A 22 -14.49 -1.10 -2.20
C THR A 22 -13.64 -0.17 -1.36
N ILE A 23 -12.87 0.71 -2.01
CA ILE A 23 -12.17 1.82 -1.33
C ILE A 23 -13.15 2.68 -0.52
N GLY A 24 -14.39 2.82 -0.99
CA GLY A 24 -15.41 3.59 -0.30
C GLY A 24 -15.83 2.97 1.04
N GLU A 25 -15.85 1.64 1.11
CA GLU A 25 -16.11 0.90 2.33
C GLU A 25 -14.93 1.00 3.30
N ILE A 26 -13.71 0.73 2.82
CA ILE A 26 -12.51 0.85 3.65
C ILE A 26 -12.41 2.26 4.25
N ALA A 27 -12.66 3.30 3.46
CA ALA A 27 -12.69 4.67 3.94
C ALA A 27 -13.75 4.91 5.02
N LYS A 28 -14.93 4.31 4.88
CA LYS A 28 -16.03 4.43 5.84
C LYS A 28 -15.68 3.75 7.17
N GLU A 29 -15.16 2.53 7.11
CA GLU A 29 -14.90 1.71 8.29
C GLU A 29 -13.61 2.12 9.03
N THR A 30 -12.58 2.56 8.29
CA THR A 30 -11.30 3.02 8.89
C THR A 30 -11.30 4.51 9.25
N GLY A 31 -12.22 5.30 8.66
CA GLY A 31 -12.17 6.76 8.73
C GLY A 31 -11.05 7.41 7.89
N ILE A 32 -10.29 6.62 7.11
CA ILE A 32 -9.23 7.15 6.24
C ILE A 32 -9.85 7.77 4.98
N ASN A 33 -9.36 8.94 4.58
CA ASN A 33 -9.82 9.59 3.36
C ASN A 33 -9.60 8.71 2.12
N ARG A 34 -10.61 8.59 1.23
CA ARG A 34 -10.52 7.82 -0.03
C ARG A 34 -9.32 8.21 -0.90
N MET A 35 -8.96 9.48 -0.95
CA MET A 35 -7.80 9.97 -1.70
C MET A 35 -6.49 9.46 -1.10
N THR A 36 -6.39 9.39 0.23
CA THR A 36 -5.23 8.82 0.91
C THR A 36 -5.10 7.33 0.59
N LEU A 37 -6.19 6.56 0.68
CA LEU A 37 -6.19 5.14 0.28
C LEU A 37 -5.78 4.97 -1.18
N SER A 38 -6.31 5.81 -2.08
CA SER A 38 -5.92 5.78 -3.51
C SER A 38 -4.42 6.01 -3.71
N LYS A 39 -3.82 6.97 -2.99
CA LYS A 39 -2.37 7.23 -3.04
C LYS A 39 -1.55 6.07 -2.47
N ILE A 40 -1.96 5.49 -1.34
CA ILE A 40 -1.32 4.30 -0.76
C ILE A 40 -1.29 3.15 -1.78
N ILE A 41 -2.39 2.96 -2.52
CA ILE A 41 -2.58 1.86 -3.47
C ILE A 41 -1.83 2.08 -4.79
N ASN A 42 -1.74 3.32 -5.26
CA ASN A 42 -1.30 3.62 -6.63
C ASN A 42 0.04 4.37 -6.72
N HIS A 43 0.54 4.96 -5.62
CA HIS A 43 1.78 5.72 -5.62
C HIS A 43 2.82 5.06 -4.70
N PRO A 44 3.78 4.30 -5.26
CA PRO A 44 4.87 3.70 -4.50
C PRO A 44 5.61 4.74 -3.66
N GLY A 45 5.93 4.41 -2.40
CA GLY A 45 6.62 5.31 -1.50
C GLY A 45 5.80 6.51 -1.00
N HIS A 46 4.47 6.53 -1.23
CA HIS A 46 3.62 7.56 -0.64
C HIS A 46 3.81 7.65 0.88
N SER A 47 4.12 8.86 1.37
CA SER A 47 4.20 9.12 2.80
C SER A 47 2.80 9.16 3.42
N THR A 48 2.64 8.48 4.56
CA THR A 48 1.40 8.46 5.35
C THR A 48 1.77 8.55 6.84
N VAL A 49 0.78 8.76 7.69
CA VAL A 49 0.96 8.77 9.15
C VAL A 49 0.77 7.37 9.72
N THR A 50 1.38 7.09 10.88
CA THR A 50 1.29 5.80 11.57
C THR A 50 -0.14 5.42 11.95
N ASP A 51 -0.99 6.40 12.29
CA ASP A 51 -2.42 6.21 12.56
C ASP A 51 -3.16 5.56 11.38
N ASN A 52 -2.79 5.88 10.13
CA ASN A 52 -3.38 5.21 8.96
C ASN A 52 -2.93 3.74 8.85
N LEU A 53 -1.69 3.43 9.26
CA LEU A 53 -1.19 2.05 9.27
C LEU A 53 -1.91 1.22 10.33
N ASP A 54 -2.03 1.76 11.55
CA ASP A 54 -2.74 1.16 12.68
C ASP A 54 -4.19 0.82 12.33
N LYS A 55 -4.93 1.80 11.78
CA LYS A 55 -6.32 1.61 11.32
C LYS A 55 -6.46 0.56 10.23
N LEU A 56 -5.51 0.47 9.31
CA LEU A 56 -5.52 -0.55 8.27
C LEU A 56 -5.22 -1.93 8.86
N CYS A 57 -4.22 -2.05 9.75
CA CYS A 57 -3.92 -3.30 10.44
C CYS A 57 -5.15 -3.79 11.22
N TYR A 58 -5.83 -2.90 11.95
CA TYR A 58 -7.06 -3.23 12.67
C TYR A 58 -8.19 -3.67 11.73
N TYR A 59 -8.43 -2.96 10.62
CA TYR A 59 -9.51 -3.31 9.68
C TYR A 59 -9.28 -4.63 8.95
N PHE A 60 -8.02 -4.95 8.61
CA PHE A 60 -7.64 -6.18 7.94
C PHE A 60 -7.31 -7.34 8.90
N ASP A 61 -7.29 -7.09 10.21
CA ASP A 61 -6.85 -8.04 11.24
C ASP A 61 -5.48 -8.66 10.88
N CYS A 62 -4.50 -7.79 10.63
CA CYS A 62 -3.18 -8.20 10.16
C CYS A 62 -2.03 -7.52 10.92
N GLU A 63 -0.88 -8.19 10.92
CA GLU A 63 0.38 -7.64 11.44
C GLU A 63 0.96 -6.60 10.48
N ILE A 64 1.78 -5.68 10.99
CA ILE A 64 2.29 -4.55 10.21
C ILE A 64 3.15 -4.98 9.02
N GLU A 65 3.90 -6.08 9.13
CA GLU A 65 4.71 -6.66 8.05
C GLU A 65 3.87 -7.22 6.89
N GLN A 66 2.60 -7.54 7.14
CA GLN A 66 1.66 -7.94 6.09
C GLN A 66 1.16 -6.71 5.32
N LEU A 67 1.14 -5.52 5.94
CA LEU A 67 0.71 -4.28 5.31
C LEU A 67 1.84 -3.55 4.57
N VAL A 68 3.04 -3.51 5.15
CA VAL A 68 4.17 -2.75 4.59
C VAL A 68 5.47 -3.54 4.55
N THR A 69 6.30 -3.22 3.56
CA THR A 69 7.69 -3.70 3.50
C THR A 69 8.62 -2.57 3.10
N HIS A 70 9.76 -2.47 3.79
CA HIS A 70 10.83 -1.57 3.38
C HIS A 70 11.58 -2.14 2.18
N ILE A 71 11.65 -1.37 1.09
CA ILE A 71 12.43 -1.67 -0.10
C ILE A 71 13.67 -0.77 -0.10
N LYS A 72 14.85 -1.39 -0.08
CA LYS A 72 16.12 -0.70 -0.32
C LYS A 72 16.16 -0.25 -1.77
N GLU A 73 16.28 1.06 -1.98
CA GLU A 73 16.54 1.58 -3.32
C GLU A 73 18.00 1.29 -3.66
N VAL A 74 18.21 0.27 -4.48
CA VAL A 74 19.47 0.11 -5.17
C VAL A 74 19.39 1.11 -6.31
N LYS A 75 20.19 2.19 -6.24
CA LYS A 75 20.43 2.99 -7.44
C LYS A 75 20.90 2.01 -8.51
N ALA A 76 20.11 1.86 -9.58
CA ALA A 76 20.66 1.34 -10.81
C ALA A 76 21.93 2.17 -11.10
N PRO A 77 23.02 1.57 -11.60
CA PRO A 77 24.15 2.35 -12.07
C PRO A 77 23.57 3.38 -13.06
N ASP A 78 23.59 4.65 -12.67
CA ASP A 78 23.18 5.75 -13.53
C ASP A 78 23.88 5.56 -14.86
N ASP A 79 23.11 5.50 -15.95
CA ASP A 79 23.56 5.60 -17.34
C ASP A 79 25.01 5.13 -17.55
N ALA A 80 25.21 3.82 -17.74
CA ALA A 80 26.37 3.37 -18.47
C ALA A 80 26.33 4.13 -19.80
N ALA A 81 27.14 5.18 -19.87
CA ALA A 81 27.24 6.10 -20.98
C ALA A 81 27.21 5.26 -22.26
N ILE A 82 26.10 5.36 -23.01
CA ILE A 82 26.10 4.90 -24.39
C ILE A 82 27.11 5.83 -25.06
N PRO A 83 28.30 5.35 -25.47
CA PRO A 83 29.17 6.16 -26.28
C PRO A 83 28.38 6.50 -27.53
N LYS A 84 28.13 7.79 -27.76
CA LYS A 84 27.66 8.26 -29.05
C LYS A 84 28.86 8.22 -29.98
N ASP A 85 29.04 7.08 -30.64
CA ASP A 85 29.82 6.99 -31.88
C ASP A 85 28.91 7.29 -33.07
#